data_AF-A0A2P7YK39-F1
#
_entry.id   AF-A0A2P7YK39-F1
#
_cell.length_a   1.000
_cell.length_b   1.000
_cell.length_c   1.000
_cell.angle_alpha   90.00
_cell.angle_beta   90.00
_cell.angle_gamma   90.00
#
_symmetry.space_group_name_H-M   'P 1'
#
loop_
_entity.id
_entity.type
_entity.pdbx_description
1 polymer ?
#
loop_
_entity_poly.entity_id
_entity_poly.type
_entity_poly.pdbx_seq_one_letter_code
_entity_poly.pdbx_strand_id
1 'polypeptide(L)'
;MSVPPELVARVFHDVAFQKPDTRITASTVALSTEYMRLFIKEAIVRANDVRLEEEPPTAIDGIDNVVQATQSLQNVDQFGDTSVEEEDVELPEQEEQPPTSSASTLDTRHLRAVAGVLVLDF
;
A
#
# COMPACT_ATOMS: atom_id res chain seq x y z
N MET A 1 10.70 -12.21 -2.01
CA MET A 1 11.69 -11.86 -0.98
C MET A 1 12.29 -13.15 -0.45
N SER A 2 13.62 -13.30 -0.48
CA SER A 2 14.31 -14.47 0.08
C SER A 2 15.34 -13.96 1.08
N VAL A 3 15.36 -14.53 2.29
CA VAL A 3 16.35 -14.20 3.32
C VAL A 3 17.58 -15.07 3.06
N PRO A 4 18.81 -14.52 2.98
CA PRO A 4 20.01 -15.33 2.82
C PRO A 4 20.20 -16.31 4.00
N PRO A 5 20.41 -17.62 3.75
CA PRO A 5 20.53 -18.62 4.81
C PRO A 5 21.75 -18.39 5.70
N GLU A 6 22.80 -17.72 5.21
CA GLU A 6 23.98 -17.38 5.99
C GLU A 6 23.66 -16.38 7.12
N LEU A 7 22.73 -15.45 6.88
CA LEU A 7 22.28 -14.50 7.89
C LEU A 7 21.48 -15.22 8.98
N VAL A 8 20.61 -16.15 8.57
CA VAL A 8 19.84 -16.99 9.49
C VAL A 8 20.76 -17.81 10.39
N ALA A 9 21.77 -18.45 9.80
CA ALA A 9 22.78 -19.20 10.54
C ALA A 9 23.53 -18.31 11.55
N ARG A 10 23.87 -17.07 11.15
CA ARG A 10 24.52 -16.11 12.04
C ARG A 10 23.61 -15.70 13.19
N VAL A 11 22.33 -15.42 12.95
CA VAL A 11 21.36 -15.09 14.01
C VAL A 11 21.25 -16.24 15.02
N PHE A 12 21.20 -17.49 14.56
CA PHE A 12 21.19 -18.63 15.47
C PHE A 12 22.44 -18.70 16.35
N HIS A 13 23.62 -18.51 15.76
CA HIS A 13 24.88 -18.62 16.47
C HIS A 13 25.14 -17.44 17.44
N ASP A 14 24.80 -16.22 17.02
CA ASP A 14 25.14 -15.00 17.77
C ASP A 14 24.09 -14.63 18.83
N VAL A 15 22.81 -14.98 18.60
CA VAL A 15 21.69 -14.52 19.44
C VAL A 15 20.91 -15.68 20.07
N ALA A 16 20.63 -16.75 19.31
CA ALA A 16 19.71 -17.79 19.78
C ALA A 16 20.40 -18.85 20.66
N PHE A 17 21.62 -19.26 20.31
CA PHE A 17 22.33 -20.31 21.03
C PHE A 17 23.01 -19.77 22.28
N GLN A 18 22.57 -20.26 23.43
CA GLN A 18 23.16 -19.92 24.73
C GLN A 18 24.51 -20.62 24.95
N LYS A 19 24.73 -21.77 24.32
CA LYS A 19 25.96 -22.54 24.42
C LYS A 19 26.77 -22.45 23.12
N PRO A 20 28.08 -22.17 23.20
CA PRO A 20 28.92 -21.91 22.02
C PRO A 20 29.25 -23.17 21.20
N ASP A 21 28.99 -24.37 21.73
CA ASP A 21 29.20 -25.65 21.06
C ASP A 21 27.98 -26.10 20.23
N THR A 22 26.87 -25.38 20.32
CA THR A 22 25.63 -25.74 19.62
C THR A 22 25.78 -25.50 18.12
N ARG A 23 25.48 -26.53 17.32
CA ARG A 23 25.54 -26.48 15.85
C ARG A 23 24.16 -26.75 15.26
N ILE A 24 23.90 -26.10 14.13
CA ILE A 24 22.70 -26.28 13.32
C ILE A 24 23.07 -26.87 11.98
N THR A 25 22.26 -27.80 11.47
CA THR A 25 22.48 -28.40 10.16
C THR A 25 22.05 -27.45 9.05
N ALA A 26 22.66 -27.56 7.88
CA ALA A 26 22.31 -26.73 6.73
C ALA A 26 20.85 -26.90 6.30
N SER A 27 20.30 -28.12 6.40
CA SER A 27 18.89 -28.38 6.11
C SER A 27 17.97 -27.65 7.08
N THR A 28 18.26 -27.66 8.38
CA THR A 28 17.46 -26.92 9.37
C THR A 28 17.55 -25.41 9.14
N VAL A 29 18.73 -24.87 8.80
CA VAL A 29 18.86 -23.44 8.44
C VAL A 29 17.98 -23.10 7.23
N ALA A 30 17.96 -23.96 6.20
CA ALA A 30 17.11 -23.75 5.02
C ALA A 30 15.61 -23.77 5.38
N LEU A 31 15.17 -24.72 6.21
CA LEU A 31 13.79 -24.75 6.71
C LEU A 31 13.45 -23.50 7.54
N SER A 32 14.34 -23.08 8.45
CA SER A 32 14.13 -21.85 9.23
C SER A 32 14.07 -20.60 8.35
N THR A 33 14.80 -20.59 7.24
CA THR A 33 14.74 -19.51 6.24
C THR A 33 13.36 -19.42 5.59
N GLU A 34 12.80 -20.57 5.19
CA GLU A 34 11.44 -20.63 4.65
C GLU A 34 10.38 -20.28 5.70
N TYR A 35 10.58 -20.71 6.95
CA TYR A 35 9.69 -20.33 8.06
C TYR A 35 9.68 -18.82 8.31
N MET A 36 10.84 -18.17 8.34
CA MET A 36 10.92 -16.70 8.44
C MET A 36 10.27 -16.00 7.26
N ARG A 37 10.40 -16.54 6.05
CA ARG A 37 9.73 -16.01 4.87
C ARG A 37 8.20 -16.07 5.02
N LEU A 38 7.66 -17.18 5.53
CA LEU A 38 6.23 -17.32 5.79
C LEU A 38 5.77 -16.32 6.86
N PHE A 39 6.51 -16.22 7.97
CA PHE A 39 6.24 -15.25 9.02
C PHE A 39 6.17 -13.81 8.51
N ILE A 40 7.19 -13.38 7.75
CA ILE A 40 7.25 -12.01 7.20
C ILE A 40 6.10 -11.78 6.21
N LYS A 41 5.80 -12.76 5.35
CA LYS A 41 4.71 -12.63 4.38
C LYS A 41 3.36 -12.50 5.10
N GLU A 42 3.12 -13.32 6.11
CA GLU A 42 1.89 -13.28 6.89
C GLU A 42 1.74 -11.96 7.65
N ALA A 43 2.84 -11.45 8.24
CA ALA A 43 2.87 -10.16 8.90
C ALA A 43 2.46 -9.01 7.96
N ILE A 44 2.99 -9.02 6.73
CA ILE A 44 2.68 -8.00 5.72
C ILE A 44 1.22 -8.09 5.28
N VAL A 45 0.72 -9.30 5.00
CA VAL A 45 -0.66 -9.50 4.54
C VAL A 45 -1.64 -9.02 5.60
N ARG A 46 -1.50 -9.48 6.84
CA ARG A 46 -2.40 -9.07 7.93
C ARG A 46 -2.32 -7.58 8.25
N ALA A 47 -1.11 -7.00 8.25
CA ALA A 47 -0.96 -5.56 8.43
C ALA A 47 -1.61 -4.77 7.28
N ASN A 48 -1.55 -5.29 6.06
CA ASN A 48 -2.22 -4.69 4.92
C ASN A 48 -3.74 -4.86 4.99
N ASP A 49 -4.25 -5.98 5.51
CA ASP A 49 -5.69 -6.17 5.73
C ASP A 49 -6.23 -5.13 6.71
N VAL A 50 -5.52 -4.88 7.82
CA VAL A 50 -5.87 -3.79 8.76
C VAL A 50 -5.86 -2.43 8.06
N ARG A 51 -4.86 -2.14 7.21
CA ARG A 51 -4.83 -0.89 6.43
C ARG A 51 -6.05 -0.77 5.51
N LEU A 52 -6.46 -1.86 4.85
CA LEU A 52 -7.60 -1.88 3.94
C LEU A 52 -8.95 -1.74 4.67
N GLU A 53 -9.03 -2.21 5.92
CA GLU A 53 -10.19 -2.00 6.78
C GLU A 53 -10.34 -0.54 7.23
N GLU A 54 -9.22 0.11 7.56
CA GLU A 54 -9.19 1.51 7.98
C GLU A 54 -9.41 2.48 6.80
N GLU A 55 -8.72 2.25 5.68
CA GLU A 55 -8.77 3.07 4.49
C GLU A 55 -9.00 2.16 3.26
N PRO A 56 -10.26 1.85 2.92
CA PRO A 56 -10.56 1.04 1.75
C PRO A 56 -10.08 1.79 0.50
N PRO A 57 -9.59 1.07 -0.53
CA PRO A 57 -9.13 1.70 -1.75
C PRO A 57 -10.29 2.48 -2.36
N THR A 58 -10.20 3.81 -2.31
CA THR A 58 -11.11 4.67 -3.06
C THR A 58 -10.91 4.36 -4.53
N ALA A 59 -12.00 4.02 -5.21
CA ALA A 59 -11.97 3.63 -6.60
C ALA A 59 -11.37 4.76 -7.46
N ILE A 60 -10.30 4.44 -8.18
CA ILE A 60 -9.98 4.95 -9.52
C ILE A 60 -9.98 6.47 -9.64
N ASP A 61 -8.82 7.07 -9.36
CA ASP A 61 -8.51 8.39 -9.87
C ASP A 61 -8.39 8.30 -11.41
N GLY A 62 -9.38 8.83 -12.15
CA GLY A 62 -9.12 9.22 -13.54
C GLY A 62 -10.20 9.12 -14.62
N ILE A 63 -11.36 8.47 -14.46
CA ILE A 63 -12.44 8.54 -15.48
C ILE A 63 -13.83 8.43 -14.84
N ASP A 64 -14.41 9.57 -14.46
CA ASP A 64 -15.86 9.72 -14.29
C ASP A 64 -16.34 10.99 -14.99
N ASN A 65 -16.25 11.01 -16.33
CA ASN A 65 -16.77 12.12 -17.14
C ASN A 65 -17.51 11.66 -18.41
N VAL A 66 -17.94 10.39 -18.47
CA VAL A 66 -18.63 9.86 -19.67
C VAL A 66 -20.17 9.94 -19.56
N VAL A 67 -20.73 10.36 -18.41
CA VAL A 67 -22.21 10.42 -18.26
C VAL A 67 -22.78 11.84 -18.39
N GLN A 68 -21.98 12.91 -18.25
CA GLN A 68 -22.49 14.28 -18.41
C GLN A 68 -22.42 14.84 -19.85
N ALA A 69 -21.65 14.22 -20.75
CA ALA A 69 -21.54 14.70 -22.13
C ALA A 69 -22.75 14.33 -23.03
N THR A 70 -23.66 13.45 -22.60
CA THR A 70 -24.85 13.08 -23.38
C THR A 70 -26.10 13.90 -23.05
N GLN A 71 -26.09 14.73 -22.00
CA GLN A 71 -27.23 15.61 -21.67
C GLN A 71 -27.09 17.04 -22.20
N SER A 72 -25.89 17.46 -22.63
CA SER A 72 -25.63 18.82 -23.11
C SER A 72 -25.63 18.98 -24.65
N LEU A 73 -25.83 17.91 -25.42
CA LEU A 73 -25.81 17.95 -26.90
C LEU A 73 -27.19 17.95 -27.58
N GLN A 74 -28.29 18.17 -26.85
CA GLN A 74 -29.64 18.20 -27.45
C GLN A 74 -30.35 19.57 -27.48
N ASN A 75 -29.72 20.65 -26.99
CA ASN A 75 -30.39 21.96 -26.96
C ASN A 75 -29.51 23.12 -27.42
N VAL A 76 -28.91 23.08 -28.62
CA VAL A 76 -28.54 24.32 -29.34
C VAL A 76 -28.60 24.06 -30.85
N ASP A 77 -29.79 24.19 -31.42
CA ASP A 77 -29.92 24.46 -32.86
C ASP A 77 -31.06 25.47 -33.08
N GLN A 78 -30.84 26.70 -32.61
CA GLN A 78 -31.65 27.85 -33.02
C GLN A 78 -30.91 29.17 -32.79
N PHE A 79 -30.65 29.87 -33.89
CA PHE A 79 -30.07 31.23 -33.99
C PHE A 79 -28.58 31.30 -33.57
N GLY A 80 -27.62 31.58 -34.45
CA GLY A 80 -27.66 32.56 -35.53
C GLY A 80 -27.38 33.95 -34.96
N ASP A 81 -26.09 34.30 -34.90
CA ASP A 81 -25.54 35.65 -34.69
C ASP A 81 -25.54 36.21 -33.26
N THR A 82 -24.40 36.09 -32.57
CA THR A 82 -23.90 37.12 -31.63
C THR A 82 -22.37 37.07 -31.54
N SER A 83 -21.79 38.25 -31.72
CA SER A 83 -20.39 38.65 -31.58
C SER A 83 -19.64 38.04 -30.40
N VAL A 84 -18.42 37.56 -30.68
CA VAL A 84 -17.43 37.17 -29.68
C VAL A 84 -16.87 38.45 -29.03
N GLU A 85 -17.17 38.67 -27.75
CA GLU A 85 -16.38 39.54 -26.89
C GLU A 85 -15.55 38.64 -25.97
N GLU A 86 -14.23 38.70 -26.11
CA GLU A 86 -13.27 37.99 -25.28
C GLU A 86 -13.18 38.70 -23.91
N GLU A 87 -13.98 38.26 -22.94
CA GLU A 87 -13.73 38.57 -21.53
C GLU A 87 -12.67 37.61 -20.98
N ASP A 88 -11.51 38.15 -20.60
CA ASP A 88 -10.47 37.46 -19.84
C ASP A 88 -11.05 36.98 -18.50
N VAL A 89 -11.43 35.70 -18.44
CA VAL A 89 -11.81 35.04 -17.19
C VAL A 89 -10.54 34.72 -16.42
N GLU A 90 -10.22 35.53 -15.41
CA GLU A 90 -9.22 35.20 -14.39
C GLU A 90 -9.64 33.91 -13.68
N LEU A 91 -9.02 32.80 -14.05
CA LEU A 91 -9.13 31.52 -13.34
C LEU A 91 -8.51 31.68 -11.96
N PRO A 92 -9.23 31.41 -10.86
CA PRO A 92 -8.62 31.38 -9.54
C PRO A 92 -7.59 30.25 -9.51
N GLU A 93 -6.33 30.58 -9.24
CA GLU A 93 -5.27 29.62 -8.96
C GLU A 93 -5.73 28.75 -7.77
N GLN A 94 -6.19 27.53 -8.08
CA GLN A 94 -6.38 26.51 -7.06
C GLN A 94 -4.98 26.11 -6.61
N GLU A 95 -4.59 26.57 -5.42
CA GLU A 95 -3.45 26.02 -4.70
C GLU A 95 -3.65 24.51 -4.59
N GLU A 96 -2.93 23.74 -5.42
CA GLU A 96 -2.82 22.29 -5.30
C GLU A 96 -2.24 21.98 -3.92
N GLN A 97 -3.10 21.76 -2.94
CA GLN A 97 -2.70 21.11 -1.71
C GLN A 97 -2.11 19.74 -2.10
N PRO A 98 -0.89 19.41 -1.66
CA PRO A 98 -0.29 18.13 -1.98
C PRO A 98 -1.19 17.01 -1.44
N PRO A 99 -1.40 15.91 -2.19
CA PRO A 99 -2.24 14.81 -1.73
C PRO A 99 -1.59 14.14 -0.53
N THR A 100 -2.01 14.52 0.67
CA THR A 100 -1.70 13.83 1.91
C THR A 100 -2.61 12.61 2.03
N SER A 101 -2.59 11.68 1.08
CA SER A 101 -3.31 10.41 1.23
C SER A 101 -2.41 9.40 1.92
N SER A 102 -2.52 9.33 3.26
CA SER A 102 -1.97 8.25 4.08
C SER A 102 -2.43 6.85 3.61
N ALA A 103 -3.54 6.79 2.88
CA ALA A 103 -4.18 5.59 2.34
C ALA A 103 -3.26 4.57 1.68
N SER A 104 -2.24 5.03 0.94
CA SER A 104 -1.38 4.12 0.17
C SER A 104 -0.23 3.53 0.99
N THR A 105 0.00 4.00 2.23
CA THR A 105 1.22 3.66 2.98
C THR A 105 0.94 2.66 4.10
N LEU A 106 1.69 1.57 4.13
CA LEU A 106 1.70 0.63 5.26
C LEU A 106 2.63 1.14 6.36
N ASP A 107 2.06 1.71 7.42
CA ASP A 107 2.80 2.21 8.58
C ASP A 107 2.90 1.17 9.73
N THR A 108 3.82 1.42 10.65
CA THR A 108 4.10 0.66 11.88
C THR A 108 2.88 0.47 12.78
N ARG A 109 1.87 1.35 12.69
CA ARG A 109 0.60 1.23 13.43
C ARG A 109 -0.15 -0.03 13.04
N HIS A 110 -0.27 -0.31 11.74
CA HIS A 110 -0.98 -1.51 11.25
C HIS A 110 -0.25 -2.79 11.65
N LEU A 111 1.08 -2.80 11.57
CA LEU A 111 1.88 -3.94 12.03
C LEU A 111 1.72 -4.16 13.55
N ARG A 112 1.68 -3.08 14.33
CA ARG A 112 1.48 -3.16 15.79
C ARG A 112 0.14 -3.77 16.16
N ALA A 113 -0.92 -3.48 15.40
CA ALA A 113 -2.26 -4.02 15.64
C ALA A 113 -2.28 -5.55 15.51
N VAL A 114 -1.51 -6.12 14.57
CA VAL A 114 -1.49 -7.56 14.30
C VAL A 114 -0.39 -8.33 15.03
N ALA A 115 0.62 -7.65 15.56
CA ALA A 115 1.81 -8.27 16.16
C ALA A 115 1.49 -9.26 17.29
N GLY A 116 0.52 -8.95 18.15
CA GLY A 116 0.16 -9.83 19.27
C GLY A 116 -0.41 -11.17 18.82
N VAL A 117 -1.32 -11.14 17.84
CA VAL A 117 -1.92 -12.36 17.27
C VAL A 117 -0.90 -13.11 16.41
N LEU A 118 -0.08 -12.38 15.65
CA LEU A 118 0.98 -12.97 14.82
C LEU A 118 1.99 -13.78 15.66
N VAL A 119 2.31 -13.33 16.88
CA VAL A 119 3.22 -14.07 17.79
C VAL A 119 2.55 -15.31 18.40
N LEU A 120 1.21 -15.36 18.49
CA LEU A 120 0.52 -16.56 19.00
C LEU A 120 0.45 -17.70 17.98
N ASP A 121 0.49 -17.36 16.69
CA ASP A 121 0.42 -18.33 15.60
C ASP A 121 1.77 -19.00 15.29
N PHE A 122 2.88 -18.50 15.84
CA PHE A 122 4.25 -18.89 15.54
C PHE A 122 5.02 -19.31 16.79
#